data_AF-A0A1V4R3B5-F1
#
_entry.id   AF-A0A1V4R3B5-F1
#
_cell.length_a   1.000
_cell.length_b   1.000
_cell.length_c   1.000
_cell.angle_alpha   90.00
_cell.angle_beta   90.00
_cell.angle_gamma   90.00
#
_symmetry.space_group_name_H-M   'P 1'
#
loop_
_entity.id
_entity.type
_entity.pdbx_description
1 polymer ?
#
loop_
_entity_poly.entity_id
_entity_poly.type
_entity_poly.pdbx_seq_one_letter_code
_entity_poly.pdbx_strand_id
1 'polypeptide(L)'
;MSCFDRSAVVETQERELLICENCNAVITTKDHMRFIHEKLGPKAYSSILNLNMINERLRLGGEADTKTDITDGLKRKDSFNILCPNCNRQLQLQNLK
;
A
#
# COMPACT_ATOMS: atom_id res chain seq x y z
N MET A 1 -11.75 26.49 -23.34
CA MET A 1 -12.53 25.68 -24.31
C MET A 1 -13.97 25.65 -23.85
N SER A 2 -14.88 26.33 -24.53
CA SER A 2 -16.32 26.25 -24.26
C SER A 2 -16.92 25.14 -25.12
N CYS A 3 -17.44 24.08 -24.50
CA CYS A 3 -18.14 22.98 -25.18
C CYS A 3 -19.57 22.88 -24.63
N PHE A 4 -20.57 22.80 -25.51
CA PHE A 4 -21.99 22.74 -25.11
C PHE A 4 -22.47 21.31 -24.81
N ASP A 5 -21.71 20.30 -25.23
CA ASP A 5 -22.00 18.90 -24.96
C ASP A 5 -21.26 18.44 -23.70
N ARG A 6 -22.02 18.18 -22.63
CA ARG A 6 -21.49 17.76 -21.33
C ARG A 6 -20.82 16.38 -21.38
N SER A 7 -21.23 15.52 -22.32
CA SER A 7 -20.65 14.17 -22.47
C SER A 7 -19.23 14.21 -23.03
N ALA A 8 -18.86 15.29 -23.73
CA ALA A 8 -17.52 15.51 -24.25
C ALA A 8 -16.55 16.13 -23.23
N VAL A 9 -17.03 16.52 -22.04
CA VAL A 9 -16.21 17.10 -20.97
C VAL A 9 -15.87 16.02 -19.94
N VAL A 10 -15.05 15.04 -20.36
CA VAL A 10 -14.54 13.98 -19.50
C VAL A 10 -13.05 14.20 -19.25
N GLU A 11 -12.67 14.27 -17.98
CA GLU A 11 -11.27 14.27 -17.56
C GLU A 11 -10.94 12.92 -16.94
N THR A 12 -9.93 12.24 -17.48
CA THR A 12 -9.43 10.96 -16.97
C THR A 12 -8.06 11.17 -16.35
N GLN A 13 -7.81 10.50 -15.22
CA GLN A 13 -6.54 10.57 -14.50
C GLN A 13 -6.00 9.16 -14.29
N GLU A 14 -4.83 8.88 -14.85
CA GLU A 14 -4.14 7.59 -14.69
C GLU A 14 -3.14 7.67 -13.55
N ARG A 15 -3.15 6.65 -12.67
CA ARG A 15 -2.29 6.59 -11.48
C ARG A 15 -1.85 5.18 -11.20
N GLU A 16 -0.67 5.04 -10.63
CA GLU A 16 -0.17 3.76 -10.17
C GLU A 16 -0.91 3.31 -8.90
N LEU A 17 -1.51 2.13 -8.97
CA LEU A 17 -2.24 1.52 -7.85
C LEU A 17 -1.29 0.85 -6.87
N LEU A 18 -1.63 0.96 -5.59
CA LEU A 18 -1.07 0.18 -4.51
C LEU A 18 -2.00 -1.01 -4.24
N ILE A 19 -1.49 -2.21 -4.47
CA ILE A 19 -2.26 -3.45 -4.41
C ILE A 19 -1.75 -4.30 -3.25
N CYS A 20 -2.67 -4.98 -2.56
CA CYS A 20 -2.30 -5.93 -1.51
C CYS A 20 -1.70 -7.21 -2.10
N GLU A 21 -0.51 -7.60 -1.64
CA GLU A 21 0.19 -8.80 -2.13
C GLU A 21 -0.47 -10.12 -1.68
N ASN A 22 -1.38 -10.09 -0.69
CA ASN A 22 -2.11 -11.28 -0.23
C ASN A 22 -3.47 -11.47 -0.94
N CYS A 23 -4.30 -10.43 -0.97
CA CYS A 23 -5.70 -10.53 -1.44
C CYS A 23 -5.98 -9.79 -2.76
N ASN A 24 -4.97 -9.16 -3.35
CA ASN A 24 -5.07 -8.35 -4.58
C ASN A 24 -6.08 -7.18 -4.49
N ALA A 25 -6.53 -6.83 -3.29
CA ALA A 25 -7.38 -5.66 -3.10
C ALA A 25 -6.63 -4.38 -3.44
N VAL A 26 -7.29 -3.48 -4.17
CA VAL A 26 -6.80 -2.12 -4.40
C VAL A 26 -6.89 -1.35 -3.08
N ILE A 27 -5.75 -0.88 -2.59
CA ILE A 27 -5.67 -0.11 -1.34
C ILE A 27 -5.94 1.37 -1.64
N THR A 28 -5.11 1.96 -2.50
CA THR A 28 -5.17 3.36 -2.93
C THR A 28 -4.17 3.56 -4.08
N THR A 29 -3.80 4.80 -4.42
CA THR A 29 -2.69 5.09 -5.33
C THR A 29 -1.38 5.33 -4.57
N LYS A 30 -0.24 5.02 -5.19
CA LYS A 30 1.07 5.31 -4.58
C LYS A 30 1.26 6.80 -4.26
N ASP A 31 0.68 7.67 -5.10
CA ASP A 31 0.68 9.12 -4.90
C ASP A 31 -0.07 9.55 -3.64
N HIS A 32 -1.27 9.00 -3.44
CA HIS A 32 -2.06 9.32 -2.26
C HIS A 32 -1.37 8.85 -0.99
N MET A 33 -0.73 7.69 -1.04
CA MET A 33 -0.01 7.14 0.09
C MET A 33 1.23 7.98 0.45
N ARG A 34 1.96 8.49 -0.55
CA ARG A 34 3.05 9.46 -0.35
C ARG A 34 2.55 10.76 0.27
N PHE A 35 1.43 11.30 -0.22
CA PHE A 35 0.82 12.49 0.37
C PHE A 35 0.45 12.27 1.85
N ILE A 36 -0.12 11.11 2.20
CA ILE A 36 -0.42 10.75 3.59
C ILE A 36 0.86 10.71 4.42
N HIS A 37 1.93 10.09 3.91
CA HIS A 37 3.21 10.00 4.60
C HIS A 37 3.75 11.39 4.97
N GLU A 38 3.82 12.30 3.99
CA GLU A 38 4.28 13.67 4.16
C GLU A 38 3.39 14.44 5.15
N LYS A 39 2.07 14.25 5.07
CA LYS A 39 1.11 14.92 5.93
C LYS A 39 1.17 14.45 7.40
N LEU A 40 1.44 13.17 7.64
CA LEU A 40 1.55 12.59 8.98
C LEU A 40 2.94 12.77 9.60
N GLY A 41 3.97 12.98 8.79
CA GLY A 41 5.35 13.17 9.22
C GLY A 41 5.84 12.00 10.10
N PRO A 42 6.40 12.25 11.30
CA PRO A 42 6.91 11.20 12.18
C PRO A 42 5.87 10.13 12.56
N LYS A 43 4.57 10.48 12.58
CA LYS A 43 3.51 9.51 12.92
C LYS A 43 3.34 8.44 11.84
N ALA A 44 3.71 8.72 10.59
CA ALA A 44 3.55 7.78 9.48
C ALA A 44 4.34 6.48 9.69
N TYR A 45 5.49 6.56 10.38
CA TYR A 45 6.36 5.41 10.66
C TYR A 45 5.74 4.38 11.61
N SER A 46 4.64 4.73 12.31
CA SER A 46 3.90 3.77 13.15
C SER A 46 3.01 2.81 12.33
N SER A 47 2.73 3.15 11.07
CA SER A 47 1.93 2.31 10.18
C SER A 47 2.85 1.40 9.37
N ILE A 48 2.68 0.07 9.57
CA ILE A 48 3.43 -0.96 8.85
C ILE A 48 3.32 -0.79 7.33
N LEU A 49 2.11 -0.49 6.82
CA LEU A 49 1.89 -0.28 5.39
C LEU A 49 2.68 0.93 4.87
N ASN A 50 2.68 2.05 5.60
CA ASN A 50 3.48 3.23 5.24
C ASN A 50 4.97 2.88 5.23
N LEU A 51 5.44 2.21 6.29
CA LEU A 51 6.84 1.84 6.46
C LEU A 51 7.33 0.96 5.31
N ASN A 52 6.57 -0.07 4.94
CA ASN A 52 6.94 -0.99 3.86
C ASN A 52 6.97 -0.27 2.51
N MET A 53 6.01 0.63 2.24
CA MET A 53 6.00 1.42 1.00
C MET A 53 7.25 2.33 0.90
N ILE A 54 7.67 2.95 2.00
CA ILE A 54 8.88 3.79 2.02
C ILE A 54 10.12 2.93 1.81
N ASN A 55 10.21 1.77 2.45
CA ASN A 55 11.34 0.85 2.27
C ASN A 55 11.48 0.42 0.81
N GLU A 56 10.37 0.06 0.16
CA GLU A 56 10.36 -0.28 -1.28
C GLU A 56 10.85 0.90 -2.14
N ARG A 57 10.45 2.14 -1.79
CA ARG A 57 10.89 3.33 -2.51
C ARG A 57 12.35 3.66 -2.30
N LEU A 58 12.84 3.59 -1.05
CA LEU A 58 14.21 3.97 -0.71
C LEU A 58 15.23 2.92 -1.17
N ARG A 59 14.80 1.66 -1.40
CA ARG A 59 15.63 0.56 -1.90
C ARG A 59 16.93 0.39 -1.10
N LEU A 60 16.84 0.57 0.22
CA LEU A 60 18.00 0.52 1.12
C LEU A 60 18.51 -0.91 1.37
N GLY A 61 17.68 -1.91 1.07
CA GLY A 61 18.05 -3.33 1.08
C GLY A 61 17.76 -3.99 -0.27
N GLY A 62 18.32 -5.18 -0.51
CA GLY A 62 18.01 -5.96 -1.70
C GLY A 62 16.53 -6.38 -1.72
N GLU A 63 15.95 -6.58 -2.91
CA GLU A 63 14.55 -7.04 -3.05
C GLU A 63 14.31 -8.38 -2.32
N ALA A 64 15.31 -9.26 -2.35
CA ALA A 64 15.29 -10.54 -1.63
C ALA A 64 15.28 -10.40 -0.09
N ASP A 65 15.77 -9.28 0.43
CA ASP A 65 15.85 -9.02 1.87
C ASP A 65 14.60 -8.31 2.41
N THR A 66 13.75 -7.79 1.50
CA THR A 66 12.65 -6.89 1.84
C THR A 66 11.26 -7.46 1.55
N LYS A 67 11.17 -8.49 0.69
CA LYS A 67 9.91 -9.18 0.39
C LYS A 67 9.91 -10.60 0.94
N THR A 68 8.72 -11.06 1.33
CA THR A 68 8.52 -12.41 1.82
C THR A 68 7.48 -13.13 0.98
N ASP A 69 7.75 -14.39 0.62
CA ASP A 69 6.73 -15.20 -0.04
C ASP A 69 5.62 -15.55 0.95
N ILE A 70 4.39 -15.20 0.57
CA ILE A 70 3.18 -15.52 1.32
C ILE A 70 2.83 -16.97 1.02
N THR A 71 3.29 -17.86 1.91
CA THR A 71 3.10 -19.31 1.81
C THR A 71 2.41 -19.86 3.06
N ASP A 72 1.38 -20.66 2.83
CA ASP A 72 0.54 -21.30 3.84
C ASP A 72 -0.21 -20.31 4.76
N GLY A 73 -0.85 -19.30 4.14
CA GLY A 73 -1.64 -18.29 4.84
C GLY A 73 -0.78 -17.19 5.48
N LEU A 74 -1.47 -16.19 6.06
CA LEU A 74 -0.82 -15.04 6.69
C LEU A 74 -0.11 -15.44 7.99
N LYS A 75 1.18 -15.16 8.05
CA LYS A 75 2.07 -15.34 9.20
C LYS A 75 2.71 -14.01 9.54
N ARG A 76 3.29 -13.89 10.74
CA ARG A 76 3.97 -12.66 11.19
C ARG A 76 5.01 -12.14 10.20
N LYS A 77 5.77 -13.02 9.55
CA LYS A 77 6.77 -12.64 8.54
C LYS A 77 6.16 -11.83 7.38
N ASP A 78 4.90 -12.06 7.04
CA ASP A 78 4.25 -11.42 5.90
C ASP A 78 3.88 -9.96 6.22
N SER A 79 4.08 -9.49 7.46
CA SER A 79 3.89 -8.07 7.79
C SER A 79 4.88 -7.14 7.09
N PHE A 80 5.97 -7.66 6.53
CA PHE A 80 6.93 -6.88 5.74
C PHE A 80 6.46 -6.63 4.29
N ASN A 81 5.42 -7.32 3.85
CA ASN A 81 4.80 -7.15 2.55
C ASN A 81 3.80 -5.98 2.53
N ILE A 82 3.34 -5.61 1.33
CA ILE A 82 2.27 -4.61 1.19
C ILE A 82 0.91 -5.27 1.45
N LEU A 83 0.34 -5.04 2.64
CA LEU A 83 -0.93 -5.62 3.07
C LEU A 83 -2.03 -4.56 3.27
N CYS A 84 -3.25 -4.88 2.82
CA CYS A 84 -4.41 -4.02 3.09
C CYS A 84 -4.77 -4.03 4.59
N PRO A 85 -5.53 -3.03 5.09
CA PRO A 85 -5.91 -2.96 6.50
C PRO A 85 -6.59 -4.22 7.05
N ASN A 86 -7.37 -4.91 6.21
CA ASN A 86 -8.05 -6.15 6.59
C ASN A 86 -7.07 -7.32 6.80
N CYS A 87 -6.13 -7.52 5.86
CA CYS A 87 -5.10 -8.55 5.97
C CYS A 87 -4.16 -8.27 7.15
N ASN A 88 -3.79 -7.01 7.35
CA ASN A 88 -2.90 -6.63 8.45
C ASN A 88 -3.59 -6.85 9.81
N ARG A 89 -4.89 -6.53 9.93
CA ARG A 89 -5.68 -6.83 11.12
C ARG A 89 -5.77 -8.34 11.39
N GLN A 90 -6.01 -9.14 10.34
CA GLN A 90 -6.06 -10.60 10.47
C GLN A 90 -4.75 -11.17 11.02
N LEU A 91 -3.62 -10.72 10.46
CA LEU A 91 -2.28 -11.09 10.90
C LEU A 91 -2.03 -10.72 12.37
N GLN A 92 -2.42 -9.52 12.79
CA GLN A 92 -2.30 -9.08 14.18
C GLN A 92 -3.13 -9.94 15.14
N LEU A 93 -4.35 -10.32 14.77
CA LEU A 93 -5.20 -11.18 15.59
C LEU A 93 -4.68 -12.61 15.69
N GLN A 94 -4.06 -13.13 14.63
CA GLN A 94 -3.44 -14.46 14.65
C GLN A 94 -2.24 -14.51 15.59
N ASN A 95 -1.46 -13.42 15.67
CA ASN A 95 -0.28 -13.32 16.54
C ASN A 95 -0.61 -13.18 18.05
N LEU A 96 -1.87 -12.95 18.41
CA LEU A 96 -2.32 -12.82 19.80
C LEU A 96 -2.78 -14.15 20.43
N LYS A 97 -2.87 -15.21 19.63
CA LYS A 97 -3.18 -16.57 20.07
C LYS A 97 -1.89 -17.34 20.37
#